data_AF-A0A843IWD4-F1
#
_entry.id   AF-A0A843IWD4-F1
#
_cell.length_a   1.000
_cell.length_b   1.000
_cell.length_c   1.000
_cell.angle_alpha   90.00
_cell.angle_beta   90.00
_cell.angle_gamma   90.00
#
_symmetry.space_group_name_H-M   'P 1'
#
loop_
_entity.id
_entity.type
_entity.pdbx_description
1 polymer ?
#
loop_
_entity_poly.entity_id
_entity_poly.type
_entity_poly.pdbx_seq_one_letter_code
_entity_poly.pdbx_strand_id
1 'polypeptide(L)' 'DKVEDMNKLRSYVESQLKKYLNIAAEVELKAPGELPRFEGKSKRVVDKRVI' A
#
# COMPACT_ATOMS: atom_id res chain seq x y z
N ASP A 1 -16.43 4.49 14.35
CA ASP A 1 -16.24 3.10 13.86
C ASP A 1 -15.45 3.00 12.55
N LYS A 2 -16.01 3.26 11.36
CA LYS A 2 -15.30 3.00 10.07
C LYS A 2 -13.90 3.64 9.91
N VAL A 3 -13.69 4.85 10.44
CA VAL A 3 -12.38 5.54 10.38
C VAL A 3 -11.33 4.83 11.24
N GLU A 4 -11.75 4.29 12.38
CA GLU A 4 -10.87 3.56 13.27
C GLU A 4 -10.40 2.25 12.62
N ASP A 5 -11.30 1.57 11.91
CA ASP A 5 -10.97 0.35 11.16
C ASP A 5 -9.97 0.61 10.03
N MET A 6 -10.08 1.75 9.34
CA MET A 6 -9.11 2.18 8.34
C MET A 6 -7.74 2.46 8.94
N ASN A 7 -7.70 3.11 10.11
CA ASN A 7 -6.44 3.35 10.81
C ASN A 7 -5.80 2.03 11.29
N LYS A 8 -6.60 1.09 11.82
CA LYS A 8 -6.13 -0.24 12.21
C LYS A 8 -5.55 -1.01 11.03
N LEU A 9 -6.23 -1.01 9.89
CA LEU A 9 -5.77 -1.68 8.68
C LEU A 9 -4.45 -1.08 8.16
N ARG A 10 -4.37 0.26 8.10
CA ARG A 10 -3.15 0.97 7.69
C ARG A 10 -1.97 0.57 8.57
N SER A 11 -2.12 0.69 9.89
CA SER A 11 -1.08 0.34 10.87
C SER A 11 -0.67 -1.14 10.79
N TYR A 12 -1.64 -2.04 10.57
CA TYR A 12 -1.35 -3.46 10.39
C TYR A 12 -0.46 -3.70 9.16
N VAL A 13 -0.81 -3.15 8.00
CA VAL A 13 -0.03 -3.30 6.77
C VAL A 13 1.38 -2.70 6.93
N GLU A 14 1.50 -1.51 7.50
CA GLU A 14 2.80 -0.88 7.81
C GLU A 14 3.68 -1.79 8.67
N SER A 15 3.11 -2.39 9.73
CA SER A 15 3.83 -3.31 10.62
C SER A 15 4.32 -4.57 9.90
N GLN A 16 3.52 -5.12 8.99
CA GLN A 16 3.89 -6.31 8.22
C GLN A 16 5.00 -5.97 7.22
N LEU A 17 4.87 -4.86 6.49
CA LEU A 17 5.91 -4.42 5.55
C LEU A 17 7.24 -4.17 6.28
N LYS A 18 7.20 -3.50 7.43
CA LYS A 18 8.41 -3.29 8.26
C LYS A 18 9.03 -4.60 8.71
N LYS A 19 8.21 -5.58 9.14
CA LYS A 19 8.68 -6.91 9.57
C LYS A 19 9.40 -7.68 8.45
N TYR A 20 8.86 -7.67 7.23
CA TYR A 20 9.43 -8.45 6.13
C TYR A 20 10.57 -7.75 5.39
N LEU A 21 10.50 -6.43 5.24
CA LEU A 21 11.45 -5.65 4.44
C LEU A 21 12.52 -4.96 5.29
N ASN A 22 12.34 -4.92 6.62
CA ASN A 22 13.17 -4.18 7.57
C ASN A 22 13.30 -2.67 7.30
N ILE A 23 12.43 -2.11 6.46
CA ILE A 23 12.40 -0.68 6.09
C ILE A 23 11.03 -0.11 6.46
N ALA A 24 10.99 1.16 6.87
CA ALA A 24 9.71 1.85 7.08
C ALA A 24 9.08 2.18 5.71
N ALA A 25 7.86 1.74 5.49
CA ALA A 25 7.10 2.00 4.27
C ALA A 25 5.84 2.78 4.61
N GLU A 26 5.59 3.87 3.88
CA GLU A 26 4.36 4.65 3.98
C GLU A 26 3.22 3.91 3.27
N VAL A 27 2.06 3.80 3.93
CA VAL A 27 0.88 3.11 3.37
C VAL A 27 -0.29 4.07 3.27
N GLU A 28 -0.77 4.26 2.04
CA GLU A 28 -2.00 5.01 1.74
C GLU A 28 -3.11 4.01 1.32
N LEU A 29 -4.26 4.06 1.98
CA LEU A 29 -5.42 3.27 1.60
C LEU A 29 -6.23 4.00 0.51
N LYS A 30 -6.57 3.29 -0.56
CA LYS A 30 -7.42 3.78 -1.66
C LYS A 30 -8.80 3.13 -1.61
N ALA A 31 -9.78 3.76 -2.26
CA ALA A 31 -11.12 3.22 -2.31
C ALA A 31 -11.16 1.89 -3.09
N PRO A 32 -12.10 0.99 -2.79
CA PRO A 32 -12.28 -0.23 -3.56
C PRO A 32 -12.49 0.07 -5.05
N GLY A 33 -11.69 -0.55 -5.91
CA GLY A 33 -11.78 -0.39 -7.37
C GLY A 33 -11.03 0.80 -7.95
N GLU A 34 -10.42 1.66 -7.12
CA GLU A 34 -9.68 2.85 -7.60
C GLU A 34 -8.34 2.50 -8.24
N LEU A 35 -7.69 1.41 -7.81
CA LEU A 35 -6.43 0.97 -8.40
C LEU A 35 -6.66 0.42 -9.81
N PRO A 36 -5.86 0.87 -10.80
CA PRO A 36 -6.03 0.43 -12.19
C PRO A 36 -5.81 -1.07 -12.33
N ARG A 37 -6.69 -1.70 -13.09
CA ARG A 37 -6.52 -3.10 -13.52
C ARG A 37 -5.73 -3.10 -14.83
N PHE A 38 -4.81 -4.04 -14.95
CA PHE A 38 -4.01 -4.24 -16.16
C PHE A 38 -4.40 -5.58 -16.77
N GLU A 39 -4.52 -5.62 -18.09
CA GLU A 39 -4.65 -6.89 -18.82
C GLU A 39 -3.31 -7.63 -18.81
N GLY A 40 -3.33 -8.94 -18.55
CA GLY A 40 -2.13 -9.78 -18.41
C GLY A 40 -1.46 -9.66 -17.03
N LYS A 41 -0.12 -9.75 -16.98
CA LYS A 41 0.63 -9.65 -15.71
C LYS A 41 0.57 -8.22 -15.19
N SER A 42 0.21 -8.05 -13.91
CA SER A 42 0.07 -6.73 -13.30
C SER A 42 1.41 -5.98 -13.18
N LYS A 43 1.43 -4.69 -13.55
CA LYS A 43 2.53 -3.75 -13.27
C LYS A 43 2.21 -2.99 -11.98
N ARG A 44 3.04 -3.10 -10.94
CA ARG A 44 2.76 -2.52 -9.60
C ARG A 44 3.77 -1.49 -9.10
N VAL A 45 4.93 -1.37 -9.76
CA VAL A 45 6.02 -0.49 -9.33
C VAL A 45 6.13 0.67 -10.31
N VAL A 46 6.09 1.88 -9.78
CA VAL A 46 6.38 3.12 -10.51
C VAL A 46 7.61 3.74 -9.87
N ASP A 47 8.73 3.77 -10.60
CA ASP A 47 9.94 4.45 -10.15
C ASP A 47 9.83 5.95 -10.45
N LYS A 48 9.93 6.78 -9.41
CA LYS A 48 9.86 8.25 -9.51
C LYS A 48 11.18 8.92 -9.16
N ARG A 49 12.27 8.17 -9.03
CA ARG A 49 13.59 8.72 -8.67
C ARG A 49 14.11 9.61 -9.80
N VAL A 50 14.56 10.82 -9.46
CA VAL A 50 15.37 11.68 -10.34
C VAL A 50 16.81 11.55 -9.84
N ILE A 51 17.71 11.12 -10.73
CA ILE A 51 19.12 10.83 -10.41
C ILE A 51 19.98 11.98 -10.92
#